data_AF-A0AAE4M550-F1
#
_entry.id   AF-A0AAE4M550-F1
#
_cell.length_a   1.000
_cell.length_b   1.000
_cell.length_c   1.000
_cell.angle_alpha   90.00
_cell.angle_beta   90.00
_cell.angle_gamma   90.00
#
_symmetry.space_group_name_H-M   'P 1'
#
loop_
_entity.id
_entity.type
_entity.pdbx_description
1 polymer ?
#
loop_
_entity_poly.entity_id
_entity_poly.type
_entity_poly.pdbx_seq_one_letter_code
_entity_poly.pdbx_strand_id
1 'polypeptide(L)'
;MSEKISTSALAKMRKVEAKLLFADLKRAGYIVRQDEKWILTEEGAKFGGEYVDHPKFGQFIVWPTNLHIELTSSSGKTLSATQLGEKLKLNAKRMNQLLSELGWIAKSEEGWSVTEAGIRAGGQQRTDKETQNTFVVWHDVVLRNKRLKQSVIEFLGQDAESHSTDKSYSSFRQKFEAKHRTLDGHYVRSKGELLIDNWLYLAGVVHAYERQLPIDQDVTSDFYLPGGKVYLQFWGSDTGEMAEADRETIRTVYEQHHFNLIEVEPSELDKLDEVLPKRLRQFGIKAY
;
A
#
# COMPACT_ATOMS: atom_id res chain seq x y z
N MET A 1 -10.47 11.00 24.89
CA MET A 1 -9.33 11.11 23.96
C MET A 1 -8.21 11.86 24.69
N SER A 2 -6.96 11.41 24.58
CA SER A 2 -5.83 12.17 25.14
C SER A 2 -5.64 13.45 24.34
N GLU A 3 -5.31 14.53 25.03
CA GLU A 3 -4.94 15.80 24.39
C GLU A 3 -3.73 15.56 23.46
N LYS A 4 -3.80 16.09 22.24
CA LYS A 4 -2.72 15.99 21.25
C LYS A 4 -2.07 17.33 21.03
N ILE A 5 -0.74 17.33 21.02
CA ILE A 5 0.07 18.55 20.92
C ILE A 5 1.20 18.35 19.91
N SER A 6 1.71 19.45 19.34
CA SER A 6 2.81 19.40 18.37
C SER A 6 4.09 18.83 19.00
N THR A 7 5.01 18.29 18.20
CA THR A 7 6.30 17.78 18.69
C THR A 7 7.05 18.82 19.53
N SER A 8 7.06 20.09 19.13
CA SER A 8 7.71 21.18 19.89
C SER A 8 7.03 21.44 21.24
N ALA A 9 5.70 21.37 21.29
CA ALA A 9 4.95 21.50 22.54
C ALA A 9 5.17 20.28 23.45
N LEU A 10 5.22 19.07 22.87
CA LEU A 10 5.51 17.82 23.60
C LEU A 10 6.91 17.85 24.20
N ALA A 11 7.90 18.35 23.47
CA ALA A 11 9.26 18.52 23.96
C ALA A 11 9.30 19.49 25.16
N LYS A 12 8.63 20.63 25.05
CA LYS A 12 8.52 21.62 26.14
C LYS A 12 7.85 21.02 27.38
N MET A 13 6.76 20.27 27.21
CA MET A 13 6.05 19.60 28.30
C MET A 13 6.95 18.57 29.01
N ARG A 14 7.75 17.80 28.24
CA ARG A 14 8.72 16.83 28.77
C ARG A 14 10.02 17.45 29.30
N LYS A 15 10.18 18.78 29.18
CA LYS A 15 11.41 19.51 29.51
C LYS A 15 12.64 18.96 28.77
N VAL A 16 12.46 18.56 27.51
CA VAL A 16 13.55 18.12 26.61
C VAL A 16 13.70 19.09 25.46
N GLU A 17 14.88 19.13 24.85
CA GLU A 17 15.09 19.91 23.63
C GLU A 17 14.27 19.34 22.48
N ALA A 18 13.60 20.22 21.72
CA ALA A 18 12.79 19.80 20.56
C ALA A 18 13.61 18.97 19.56
N LYS A 19 14.87 19.36 19.32
CA LYS A 19 15.79 18.64 18.43
C LYS A 19 16.01 17.19 18.86
N LEU A 20 16.12 16.94 20.17
CA LEU A 20 16.28 15.59 20.72
C LEU A 20 15.00 14.77 20.53
N LEU A 21 13.83 15.36 20.81
CA LEU A 21 12.56 14.64 20.61
C LEU A 21 12.32 14.28 19.13
N PHE A 22 12.64 15.18 18.19
CA PHE A 22 12.61 14.86 16.76
C PHE A 22 13.60 13.73 16.40
N ALA A 23 14.78 13.70 17.00
CA ALA A 23 15.75 12.63 16.80
C ALA A 23 15.24 11.29 17.34
N ASP A 24 14.59 11.29 18.51
CA ASP A 24 14.01 10.10 19.13
C ASP A 24 12.84 9.54 18.31
N LEU A 25 11.92 10.40 17.85
CA LEU A 25 10.82 10.00 16.96
C LEU A 25 11.35 9.43 15.64
N LYS A 26 12.38 10.06 15.07
CA LYS A 26 13.02 9.56 13.85
C LYS A 26 13.67 8.20 14.09
N ARG A 27 14.39 8.03 15.20
CA ARG A 27 15.05 6.78 15.59
C ARG A 27 14.06 5.65 15.87
N ALA A 28 12.89 5.97 16.42
CA ALA A 28 11.81 5.01 16.59
C ALA A 28 11.09 4.67 15.27
N GLY A 29 11.41 5.39 14.18
CA GLY A 29 10.78 5.20 12.87
C GLY A 29 9.39 5.84 12.77
N TYR A 30 9.00 6.71 13.71
CA TYR A 30 7.68 7.34 13.75
C TYR A 30 7.55 8.50 12.76
N ILE A 31 8.68 9.10 12.41
CA ILE A 31 8.76 10.15 11.40
C ILE A 31 9.97 9.93 10.51
N VAL A 32 9.85 10.37 9.26
CA VAL A 32 10.94 10.41 8.30
C VAL A 32 11.14 11.84 7.83
N ARG A 33 12.37 12.19 7.44
CA ARG A 33 12.68 13.51 6.89
C ARG A 33 12.83 13.42 5.38
N GLN A 34 12.10 14.25 4.66
CA GLN A 34 12.18 14.38 3.21
C GLN A 34 12.01 15.85 2.82
N ASP A 35 12.85 16.35 1.92
CA ASP A 35 12.80 17.73 1.40
C ASP A 35 12.64 18.78 2.51
N GLU A 36 13.46 18.63 3.57
CA GLU A 36 13.45 19.44 4.78
C GLU A 36 12.17 19.38 5.65
N LYS A 37 11.17 18.58 5.26
CA LYS A 37 9.92 18.36 6.00
C LYS A 37 9.94 17.04 6.78
N TRP A 38 9.21 17.01 7.89
CA TRP A 38 8.94 15.80 8.65
C TRP A 38 7.64 15.19 8.18
N ILE A 39 7.68 13.92 7.81
CA ILE A 39 6.54 13.14 7.35
C ILE A 39 6.26 12.07 8.40
N LEU A 40 5.00 11.97 8.80
CA LEU A 40 4.49 10.93 9.68
C LEU A 40 4.51 9.59 8.94
N THR A 41 5.12 8.57 9.56
CA THR A 41 5.10 7.20 9.03
C THR A 41 3.86 6.44 9.53
N GLU A 42 3.56 5.31 8.89
CA GLU A 42 2.52 4.40 9.37
C GLU A 42 2.81 3.91 10.80
N GLU A 43 4.08 3.67 11.12
CA GLU A 43 4.48 3.30 12.48
C GLU A 43 4.18 4.44 13.46
N GLY A 44 4.49 5.69 13.10
CA GLY A 44 4.15 6.85 13.92
C GLY A 44 2.64 7.02 14.13
N ALA A 45 1.84 6.79 13.08
CA ALA A 45 0.39 6.84 13.15
C ALA A 45 -0.16 5.80 14.15
N LYS A 46 0.40 4.58 14.20
CA LYS A 46 0.03 3.55 15.19
C LYS A 46 0.24 3.98 16.63
N PHE A 47 1.24 4.82 16.88
CA PHE A 47 1.50 5.40 18.20
C PHE A 47 0.75 6.73 18.43
N GLY A 48 -0.26 7.03 17.61
CA GLY A 48 -1.22 8.13 17.79
C GLY A 48 -0.83 9.44 17.13
N GLY A 49 0.24 9.45 16.33
CA GLY A 49 0.62 10.59 15.51
C GLY A 49 -0.45 10.91 14.47
N GLU A 50 -0.78 12.19 14.29
CA GLU A 50 -1.78 12.65 13.32
C GLU A 50 -1.33 13.97 12.69
N TYR A 51 -1.85 14.27 11.50
CA TYR A 51 -1.70 15.58 10.89
C TYR A 51 -2.81 16.52 11.36
N VAL A 52 -2.45 17.78 11.59
CA VAL A 52 -3.38 18.89 11.84
C VAL A 52 -3.01 20.04 10.92
N ASP A 53 -4.01 20.59 10.24
CA ASP A 53 -3.88 21.80 9.45
C ASP A 53 -4.10 23.04 10.31
N HIS A 54 -3.17 23.99 10.24
CA HIS A 54 -3.32 25.28 10.92
C HIS A 54 -3.14 26.44 9.94
N PRO A 55 -4.06 27.43 9.93
CA PRO A 55 -4.04 28.52 8.95
C PRO A 55 -2.71 29.27 8.83
N LYS A 56 -1.96 29.40 9.93
CA LYS A 56 -0.67 30.11 9.98
C LYS A 56 0.57 29.24 9.72
N PHE A 57 0.50 27.95 10.05
CA PHE A 57 1.69 27.08 10.11
C PHE A 57 1.66 25.94 9.09
N GLY A 58 0.57 25.83 8.32
CA GLY A 58 0.33 24.72 7.42
C GLY A 58 0.04 23.43 8.18
N GLN A 59 0.22 22.31 7.49
CA GLN A 59 0.06 20.97 8.04
C GLN A 59 1.26 20.60 8.92
N PHE A 60 1.02 20.06 10.11
CA PHE A 60 2.08 19.54 11.00
C PHE A 60 1.60 18.34 11.83
N ILE A 61 2.56 17.64 12.44
CA ILE A 61 2.30 16.40 13.20
C ILE A 61 2.02 16.72 14.67
N VAL A 62 0.95 16.15 15.21
CA VAL A 62 0.59 16.16 16.63
C VAL A 62 0.66 14.76 17.24
N TRP A 63 0.89 14.71 18.54
CA TRP A 63 1.08 13.49 19.30
C TRP A 63 0.29 13.50 20.60
N PRO A 64 -0.17 12.34 21.10
CA PRO A 64 -0.71 12.22 22.45
C PRO A 64 0.29 12.72 23.49
N THR A 65 -0.18 13.47 24.49
CA THR A 65 0.67 13.93 25.60
C THR A 65 1.38 12.77 26.32
N ASN A 66 0.73 11.61 26.40
CA ASN A 66 1.24 10.38 27.00
C ASN A 66 2.03 9.46 26.03
N LEU A 67 2.48 9.97 24.87
CA LEU A 67 3.23 9.18 23.87
C LEU A 67 4.45 8.43 24.48
N HIS A 68 4.46 7.11 24.43
CA HIS A 68 5.63 6.34 24.81
C HIS A 68 6.52 6.10 23.58
N ILE A 69 7.82 6.41 23.66
CA ILE A 69 8.78 6.20 22.56
C ILE A 69 9.76 5.11 22.97
N GLU A 70 9.68 3.94 22.33
CA GLU A 70 10.58 2.82 22.61
C GLU A 70 11.83 2.85 21.73
N LEU A 71 12.93 3.39 22.26
CA LEU A 71 14.19 3.54 21.52
C LEU A 71 15.02 2.24 21.39
N THR A 72 14.66 1.18 22.13
CA THR A 72 15.33 -0.13 22.08
C THR A 72 14.74 -1.04 20.99
N SER A 73 13.51 -0.78 20.58
CA SER A 73 12.79 -1.54 19.57
C SER A 73 13.42 -1.41 18.17
N SER A 74 14.13 -0.30 17.90
CA SER A 74 14.78 -0.05 16.62
C SER A 74 16.24 0.35 16.80
N SER A 75 17.08 -0.06 15.86
CA SER A 75 18.47 0.40 15.76
C SER A 75 18.60 1.83 15.23
N GLY A 76 17.51 2.41 14.69
CA GLY A 76 17.49 3.71 14.02
C GLY A 76 18.23 3.72 12.68
N LYS A 77 18.69 2.56 12.21
CA LYS A 77 19.48 2.43 10.98
C LYS A 77 18.56 2.26 9.78
N THR A 78 19.05 2.74 8.65
CA THR A 78 18.43 2.48 7.35
C THR A 78 19.12 1.33 6.64
N LEU A 79 18.36 0.49 5.96
CA LEU A 79 18.80 -0.69 5.23
C LEU A 79 18.60 -0.49 3.73
N SER A 80 19.58 -0.88 2.91
CA SER A 80 19.40 -0.95 1.46
C SER A 80 18.52 -2.15 1.07
N ALA A 81 18.06 -2.19 -0.18
CA ALA A 81 17.35 -3.36 -0.73
C ALA A 81 18.15 -4.66 -0.61
N THR A 82 19.49 -4.59 -0.70
CA THR A 82 20.37 -5.75 -0.48
C THR A 82 20.32 -6.23 0.96
N GLN A 83 20.49 -5.31 1.92
CA GLN A 83 20.48 -5.66 3.36
C GLN A 83 19.10 -6.12 3.84
N LEU A 84 18.03 -5.54 3.30
CA LEU A 84 16.66 -6.03 3.53
C LEU A 84 16.48 -7.43 2.96
N GLY A 85 16.92 -7.63 1.71
CA GLY A 85 16.84 -8.91 1.03
C GLY A 85 17.57 -10.00 1.80
N GLU A 86 18.79 -9.76 2.28
CA GLU A 86 19.55 -10.72 3.10
C GLU A 86 18.76 -11.18 4.34
N LYS A 87 18.11 -10.24 5.04
CA LYS A 87 17.29 -10.55 6.22
C LYS A 87 16.02 -11.32 5.87
N LEU A 88 15.50 -11.16 4.65
CA LEU A 88 14.26 -11.75 4.16
C LEU A 88 14.50 -12.92 3.19
N LYS A 89 15.74 -13.39 3.06
CA LYS A 89 16.15 -14.47 2.14
C LYS A 89 15.83 -14.19 0.67
N LEU A 90 15.95 -12.93 0.25
CA LEU A 90 15.76 -12.46 -1.12
C LEU A 90 17.02 -11.75 -1.63
N ASN A 91 17.26 -11.80 -2.94
CA ASN A 91 18.25 -10.92 -3.54
C ASN A 91 17.70 -9.49 -3.73
N ALA A 92 18.58 -8.51 -3.90
CA ALA A 92 18.22 -7.10 -4.02
C ALA A 92 17.23 -6.83 -5.18
N LYS A 93 17.37 -7.56 -6.30
CA LYS A 93 16.46 -7.42 -7.46
C LYS A 93 15.05 -7.83 -7.09
N ARG A 94 14.87 -8.99 -6.44
CA ARG A 94 13.55 -9.47 -5.98
C ARG A 94 12.98 -8.57 -4.90
N MET A 95 13.80 -8.09 -3.98
CA MET A 95 13.37 -7.14 -2.95
C MET A 95 12.81 -5.86 -3.58
N ASN A 96 13.53 -5.25 -4.52
CA ASN A 96 13.04 -4.07 -5.24
C ASN A 96 11.75 -4.35 -6.03
N GLN A 97 11.62 -5.52 -6.64
CA GLN A 97 10.38 -5.90 -7.33
C GLN A 97 9.18 -5.97 -6.37
N LEU A 98 9.34 -6.57 -5.20
CA LEU A 98 8.27 -6.61 -4.18
C LEU A 98 7.95 -5.21 -3.65
N LEU A 99 8.96 -4.41 -3.32
CA LEU A 99 8.74 -3.02 -2.88
C LEU A 99 8.05 -2.17 -3.96
N SER A 100 8.33 -2.45 -5.24
CA SER A 100 7.69 -1.75 -6.34
C SER A 100 6.25 -2.20 -6.55
N GLU A 101 5.99 -3.49 -6.39
CA GLU A 101 4.64 -4.08 -6.43
C GLU A 101 3.74 -3.53 -5.32
N LEU A 102 4.28 -3.37 -4.10
CA LEU A 102 3.62 -2.69 -2.98
C LEU A 102 3.36 -1.19 -3.24
N GLY A 103 3.80 -0.67 -4.38
CA GLY A 103 3.67 0.73 -4.74
C GLY A 103 4.65 1.64 -3.99
N TRP A 104 5.57 1.10 -3.19
CA TRP A 104 6.47 1.88 -2.34
C TRP A 104 7.67 2.48 -3.09
N ILE A 105 8.04 1.89 -4.22
CA ILE A 105 9.04 2.45 -5.14
C ILE A 105 8.59 2.39 -6.59
N ALA A 106 9.09 3.31 -7.40
CA ALA A 106 8.93 3.32 -8.85
C ALA A 106 10.30 3.24 -9.52
N LYS A 107 10.33 2.62 -10.70
CA LYS A 107 11.53 2.58 -11.53
C LYS A 107 11.62 3.88 -12.31
N SER A 108 12.79 4.52 -12.28
CA SER A 108 13.13 5.71 -13.07
C SER A 108 14.30 5.40 -14.01
N GLU A 109 14.63 6.33 -14.91
CA GLU A 109 15.83 6.23 -15.76
C GLU A 109 17.11 6.20 -14.91
N GLU A 110 17.09 6.88 -13.77
CA GLU A 110 18.21 7.04 -12.84
C GLU A 110 18.27 5.92 -11.79
N GLY A 111 17.34 4.97 -11.78
CA GLY A 111 17.30 3.88 -10.80
C GLY A 111 15.94 3.69 -10.14
N TRP A 112 15.89 3.79 -8.80
CA TRP A 112 14.67 3.62 -8.02
C TRP A 112 14.33 4.89 -7.24
N SER A 113 13.11 5.37 -7.47
CA SER A 113 12.53 6.50 -6.76
C SER A 113 11.53 6.04 -5.70
N VAL A 114 11.64 6.57 -4.48
CA VAL A 114 10.66 6.33 -3.42
C VAL A 114 9.33 7.03 -3.76
N THR A 115 8.20 6.37 -3.52
CA THR A 115 6.87 6.99 -3.64
C THR A 115 6.40 7.51 -2.29
N GLU A 116 5.34 8.31 -2.26
CA GLU A 116 4.73 8.78 -1.02
C GLU A 116 4.35 7.64 -0.06
N ALA A 117 3.76 6.55 -0.60
CA ALA A 117 3.49 5.34 0.17
C ALA A 117 4.79 4.74 0.75
N GLY A 118 5.86 4.70 -0.04
CA GLY A 118 7.17 4.24 0.44
C GLY A 118 7.76 5.10 1.54
N ILE A 119 7.60 6.43 1.46
CA ILE A 119 8.03 7.36 2.51
C ILE A 119 7.25 7.09 3.80
N ARG A 120 5.92 6.94 3.71
CA ARG A 120 5.07 6.58 4.87
C ARG A 120 5.44 5.21 5.46
N ALA A 121 5.91 4.27 4.64
CA ALA A 121 6.46 2.99 5.09
C ALA A 121 7.90 3.09 5.66
N GLY A 122 8.51 4.28 5.71
CA GLY A 122 9.84 4.53 6.29
C GLY A 122 10.99 4.54 5.28
N GLY A 123 10.69 4.63 3.98
CA GLY A 123 11.64 4.76 2.88
C GLY A 123 12.25 6.16 2.79
N GLN A 124 13.51 6.24 2.38
CA GLN A 124 14.25 7.47 2.14
C GLN A 124 15.01 7.37 0.82
N GLN A 125 14.86 8.40 -0.01
CA GLN A 125 15.62 8.53 -1.24
C GLN A 125 17.11 8.75 -0.94
N ARG A 126 17.97 8.08 -1.70
CA ARG A 126 19.41 8.29 -1.73
C ARG A 126 19.88 8.35 -3.17
N THR A 127 21.03 8.98 -3.34
CA THR A 127 21.76 9.06 -4.61
C THR A 127 23.18 8.60 -4.35
N ASP A 128 23.64 7.68 -5.17
CA ASP A 128 25.02 7.23 -5.16
C ASP A 128 25.93 8.34 -5.70
N LYS A 129 26.97 8.69 -4.94
CA LYS A 129 27.80 9.86 -5.27
C LYS A 129 28.64 9.66 -6.53
N GLU A 130 28.99 8.43 -6.84
CA GLU A 130 29.88 8.10 -7.97
C GLU A 130 29.08 7.94 -9.25
N THR A 131 28.00 7.16 -9.20
CA THR A 131 27.20 6.81 -10.38
C THR A 131 26.05 7.78 -10.64
N GLN A 132 25.73 8.66 -9.67
CA GLN A 132 24.52 9.49 -9.66
C GLN A 132 23.20 8.70 -9.71
N ASN A 133 23.26 7.36 -9.57
CA ASN A 133 22.07 6.53 -9.56
C ASN A 133 21.28 6.71 -8.26
N THR A 134 19.96 6.71 -8.39
CA THR A 134 19.01 6.84 -7.31
C THR A 134 18.64 5.46 -6.75
N PHE A 135 18.56 5.36 -5.43
CA PHE A 135 18.13 4.15 -4.72
C PHE A 135 17.43 4.50 -3.41
N VAL A 136 16.71 3.53 -2.86
CA VAL A 136 15.92 3.73 -1.63
C VAL A 136 16.51 2.94 -0.47
N VAL A 137 16.58 3.57 0.69
CA VAL A 137 16.92 2.93 1.96
C VAL A 137 15.75 3.00 2.92
N TRP A 138 15.63 2.02 3.81
CA TRP A 138 14.44 1.83 4.62
C TRP A 138 14.79 1.80 6.09
N HIS A 139 14.02 2.50 6.92
CA HIS A 139 14.13 2.34 8.36
C HIS A 139 13.92 0.88 8.77
N ASP A 140 14.72 0.36 9.69
CA ASP A 140 14.71 -1.08 10.07
C ASP A 140 13.35 -1.59 10.58
N VAL A 141 12.51 -0.70 11.11
CA VAL A 141 11.12 -1.00 11.50
C VAL A 141 10.26 -1.49 10.33
N VAL A 142 10.64 -1.22 9.08
CA VAL A 142 9.92 -1.72 7.89
C VAL A 142 9.80 -3.25 7.90
N LEU A 143 10.77 -3.95 8.51
CA LEU A 143 10.75 -5.41 8.66
C LEU A 143 9.60 -5.90 9.53
N ARG A 144 8.92 -5.01 10.26
CA ARG A 144 7.74 -5.30 11.09
C ARG A 144 6.43 -5.11 10.33
N ASN A 145 6.46 -4.41 9.18
CA ASN A 145 5.27 -4.14 8.38
C ASN A 145 4.63 -5.46 7.93
N LYS A 146 3.33 -5.62 8.25
CA LYS A 146 2.59 -6.86 8.03
C LYS A 146 2.51 -7.19 6.54
N ARG A 147 2.21 -6.19 5.71
CA ARG A 147 2.07 -6.37 4.26
C ARG A 147 3.38 -6.79 3.61
N LEU A 148 4.51 -6.18 3.98
CA LEU A 148 5.82 -6.58 3.48
C LEU A 148 6.14 -8.03 3.86
N LYS A 149 5.93 -8.41 5.13
CA LYS A 149 6.14 -9.80 5.57
C LYS A 149 5.27 -10.77 4.79
N GLN A 150 4.00 -10.45 4.63
CA GLN A 150 3.04 -11.28 3.92
C GLN A 150 3.45 -11.45 2.45
N SER A 151 3.79 -10.38 1.75
CA SER A 151 4.26 -10.47 0.35
C SER A 151 5.56 -11.29 0.21
N VAL A 152 6.45 -11.29 1.20
CA VAL A 152 7.66 -12.14 1.20
C VAL A 152 7.31 -13.61 1.44
N ILE A 153 6.41 -13.88 2.38
CA ILE A 153 5.92 -15.24 2.69
C ILE A 153 5.24 -15.84 1.45
N GLU A 154 4.34 -15.08 0.82
CA GLU A 154 3.66 -15.43 -0.43
C GLU A 154 4.67 -15.72 -1.55
N PHE A 155 5.65 -14.81 -1.75
CA PHE A 155 6.68 -14.97 -2.78
C PHE A 155 7.57 -16.21 -2.56
N LEU A 156 7.90 -16.54 -1.31
CA LEU A 156 8.70 -17.70 -0.97
C LEU A 156 7.89 -19.01 -0.92
N GLY A 157 6.56 -18.93 -1.10
CA GLY A 157 5.67 -20.09 -1.06
C GLY A 157 5.62 -20.79 0.30
N GLN A 158 5.95 -20.09 1.39
CA GLN A 158 6.03 -20.71 2.73
C GLN A 158 4.66 -21.19 3.23
N ASP A 159 3.59 -20.53 2.80
CA ASP A 159 2.20 -20.87 3.12
C ASP A 159 1.48 -21.55 1.94
N ALA A 160 2.22 -22.07 0.95
CA ALA A 160 1.60 -22.70 -0.22
C ALA A 160 0.74 -23.92 0.16
N GLU A 161 1.14 -24.69 1.18
CA GLU A 161 0.38 -25.85 1.64
C GLU A 161 -0.86 -25.47 2.47
N SER A 162 -0.80 -24.39 3.27
CA SER A 162 -1.95 -23.90 4.05
C SER A 162 -3.00 -23.22 3.17
N HIS A 163 -2.58 -22.65 2.04
CA HIS A 163 -3.47 -22.12 0.99
C HIS A 163 -3.79 -23.14 -0.13
N SER A 164 -3.29 -24.38 -0.03
CA SER A 164 -3.57 -25.41 -1.04
C SER A 164 -5.06 -25.77 -1.08
N THR A 165 -5.64 -25.67 -2.27
CA THR A 165 -7.06 -25.89 -2.51
C THR A 165 -7.50 -27.35 -2.33
N ASP A 166 -6.58 -28.30 -2.17
CA ASP A 166 -6.91 -29.72 -2.05
C ASP A 166 -7.69 -30.07 -0.77
N LYS A 167 -7.57 -29.28 0.30
CA LYS A 167 -8.45 -29.39 1.48
C LYS A 167 -9.67 -28.46 1.43
N SER A 168 -9.74 -27.57 0.45
CA SER A 168 -10.80 -26.56 0.32
C SER A 168 -11.83 -26.90 -0.77
N TYR A 169 -11.55 -27.86 -1.67
CA TYR A 169 -12.49 -28.21 -2.75
C TYR A 169 -13.90 -28.61 -2.29
N SER A 170 -14.05 -29.24 -1.11
CA SER A 170 -15.35 -29.65 -0.57
C SER A 170 -15.97 -28.66 0.42
N SER A 171 -15.15 -27.95 1.20
CA SER A 171 -15.61 -27.02 2.25
C SER A 171 -15.74 -25.56 1.78
N PHE A 172 -14.93 -25.13 0.81
CA PHE A 172 -14.95 -23.77 0.26
C PHE A 172 -16.17 -23.56 -0.64
N ARG A 173 -16.49 -24.55 -1.50
CA ARG A 173 -17.74 -24.55 -2.30
C ARG A 173 -19.02 -24.52 -1.47
N GLN A 174 -18.97 -24.94 -0.21
CA GLN A 174 -20.13 -24.92 0.68
C GLN A 174 -20.28 -23.64 1.50
N LYS A 175 -19.26 -22.74 1.52
CA LYS A 175 -19.29 -21.56 2.40
C LYS A 175 -18.93 -20.22 1.73
N PHE A 176 -18.25 -20.22 0.58
CA PHE A 176 -17.90 -18.99 -0.16
C PHE A 176 -18.12 -19.18 -1.66
N GLU A 177 -19.02 -18.36 -2.22
CA GLU A 177 -19.59 -18.49 -3.56
C GLU A 177 -18.69 -17.91 -4.68
N ALA A 178 -17.46 -18.42 -4.85
CA ALA A 178 -16.72 -18.18 -6.09
C ALA A 178 -17.32 -19.06 -7.21
N LYS A 179 -18.43 -18.60 -7.78
CA LYS A 179 -19.33 -19.38 -8.66
C LYS A 179 -18.87 -19.43 -10.11
N HIS A 180 -18.18 -18.39 -10.56
CA HIS A 180 -18.00 -18.13 -11.98
C HIS A 180 -16.54 -18.28 -12.37
N ARG A 181 -16.25 -19.15 -13.33
CA ARG A 181 -14.89 -19.36 -13.84
C ARG A 181 -14.65 -18.47 -15.06
N THR A 182 -13.56 -17.73 -15.05
CA THR A 182 -13.17 -16.80 -16.12
C THR A 182 -12.28 -17.48 -17.16
N LEU A 183 -11.98 -16.78 -18.26
CA LEU A 183 -11.19 -17.30 -19.39
C LEU A 183 -9.72 -17.53 -19.03
N ASP A 184 -9.15 -16.71 -18.14
CA ASP A 184 -7.75 -16.83 -17.70
C ASP A 184 -7.58 -17.81 -16.52
N GLY A 185 -8.69 -18.25 -15.94
CA GLY A 185 -8.75 -19.31 -14.94
C GLY A 185 -9.08 -18.84 -13.52
N HIS A 186 -9.35 -17.55 -13.28
CA HIS A 186 -9.87 -17.09 -12.00
C HIS A 186 -11.27 -17.65 -11.69
N TYR A 187 -11.58 -17.70 -10.39
CA TYR A 187 -12.94 -17.93 -9.90
C TYR A 187 -13.41 -16.66 -9.19
N VAL A 188 -14.46 -16.05 -9.74
CA VAL A 188 -14.99 -14.76 -9.28
C VAL A 188 -16.37 -14.90 -8.64
N ARG A 189 -16.76 -13.90 -7.84
CA ARG A 189 -17.97 -13.95 -6.99
C ARG A 189 -19.25 -13.59 -7.75
N SER A 190 -19.16 -12.80 -8.82
CA SER A 190 -20.31 -12.30 -9.58
C SER A 190 -20.12 -12.42 -11.09
N LYS A 191 -21.24 -12.39 -11.82
CA LYS A 191 -21.24 -12.33 -13.29
C LYS A 191 -20.61 -11.04 -13.82
N GLY A 192 -20.77 -9.92 -13.11
CA GLY A 192 -20.17 -8.64 -13.49
C GLY A 192 -18.64 -8.70 -13.45
N GLU A 193 -18.07 -9.22 -12.37
CA GLU A 193 -16.63 -9.48 -12.27
C GLU A 193 -16.15 -10.43 -13.37
N LEU A 194 -16.92 -11.47 -13.72
CA LEU A 194 -16.55 -12.38 -14.80
C LEU A 194 -16.44 -11.65 -16.15
N LEU A 195 -17.37 -10.74 -16.43
CA LEU A 195 -17.34 -9.95 -17.67
C LEU A 195 -16.13 -9.02 -17.71
N ILE A 196 -15.83 -8.37 -16.58
CA ILE A 196 -14.69 -7.47 -16.44
C ILE A 196 -13.36 -8.24 -16.57
N ASP A 197 -13.20 -9.36 -15.87
CA ASP A 197 -12.01 -10.21 -15.92
C ASP A 197 -11.75 -10.71 -17.34
N ASN A 198 -12.78 -11.29 -17.98
CA ASN A 198 -12.68 -11.76 -19.36
C ASN A 198 -12.29 -10.64 -20.33
N TRP A 199 -12.83 -9.44 -20.11
CA TRP A 199 -12.46 -8.28 -20.90
C TRP A 199 -10.99 -7.90 -20.70
N LEU A 200 -10.52 -7.81 -19.44
CA LEU A 200 -9.13 -7.50 -19.11
C LEU A 200 -8.17 -8.52 -19.74
N TYR A 201 -8.51 -9.80 -19.64
CA TYR A 201 -7.75 -10.89 -20.25
C TYR A 201 -7.64 -10.77 -21.77
N LEU A 202 -8.78 -10.60 -22.47
CA LEU A 202 -8.81 -10.50 -23.93
C LEU A 202 -8.15 -9.22 -24.45
N ALA A 203 -8.20 -8.13 -23.67
CA ALA A 203 -7.50 -6.88 -23.96
C ALA A 203 -5.97 -6.95 -23.70
N GLY A 204 -5.46 -8.07 -23.18
CA GLY A 204 -4.04 -8.25 -22.85
C GLY A 204 -3.59 -7.45 -21.62
N VAL A 205 -4.54 -7.05 -20.77
CA VAL A 205 -4.26 -6.28 -19.56
C VAL A 205 -3.89 -7.25 -18.44
N VAL A 206 -2.63 -7.22 -18.03
CA VAL A 206 -2.15 -7.96 -16.84
C VAL A 206 -2.92 -7.46 -15.62
N HIS A 207 -3.54 -8.38 -14.90
CA HIS A 207 -4.33 -8.08 -13.71
C HIS A 207 -4.17 -9.17 -12.65
N ALA A 208 -4.54 -8.84 -11.41
CA ALA A 208 -4.68 -9.77 -10.30
C ALA A 208 -6.08 -9.63 -9.72
N TYR A 209 -6.72 -10.74 -9.37
CA TYR A 209 -8.05 -10.79 -8.77
C TYR A 209 -7.98 -10.81 -7.23
N GLU A 210 -8.94 -10.17 -6.55
CA GLU A 210 -9.05 -10.07 -5.08
C GLU A 210 -7.73 -9.62 -4.40
N ARG A 211 -7.15 -8.53 -4.92
CA ARG A 211 -5.90 -7.99 -4.38
C ARG A 211 -6.17 -7.13 -3.14
N GLN A 212 -5.62 -7.54 -2.00
CA GLN A 212 -5.62 -6.71 -0.79
C GLN A 212 -4.77 -5.44 -0.99
N LEU A 213 -5.28 -4.30 -0.53
CA LEU A 213 -4.55 -3.03 -0.58
C LEU A 213 -3.27 -3.10 0.30
N PRO A 214 -2.19 -2.38 -0.05
CA PRO A 214 -0.93 -2.46 0.66
C PRO A 214 -0.92 -1.58 1.93
N ILE A 215 -1.96 -1.70 2.75
CA ILE A 215 -2.19 -0.98 4.00
C ILE A 215 -2.58 -1.97 5.11
N ASP A 216 -2.60 -1.51 6.36
CA ASP A 216 -2.98 -2.38 7.49
C ASP A 216 -4.49 -2.65 7.60
N GLN A 217 -5.32 -1.81 6.96
CA GLN A 217 -6.78 -2.02 6.91
C GLN A 217 -7.10 -3.20 6.01
N ASP A 218 -8.05 -4.04 6.42
CA ASP A 218 -8.45 -5.23 5.66
C ASP A 218 -9.43 -4.85 4.54
N VAL A 219 -8.88 -4.26 3.48
CA VAL A 219 -9.62 -3.83 2.29
C VAL A 219 -9.04 -4.54 1.08
N THR A 220 -9.92 -5.06 0.24
CA THR A 220 -9.58 -5.84 -0.96
C THR A 220 -10.28 -5.22 -2.16
N SER A 221 -9.51 -4.97 -3.22
CA SER A 221 -10.05 -4.58 -4.52
C SER A 221 -10.45 -5.81 -5.32
N ASP A 222 -11.43 -5.67 -6.21
CA ASP A 222 -11.79 -6.76 -7.12
C ASP A 222 -10.64 -7.08 -8.07
N PHE A 223 -10.01 -6.04 -8.64
CA PHE A 223 -8.85 -6.21 -9.51
C PHE A 223 -7.73 -5.20 -9.23
N TYR A 224 -6.49 -5.65 -9.40
CA TYR A 224 -5.31 -4.79 -9.40
C TYR A 224 -4.57 -4.89 -10.74
N LEU A 225 -4.28 -3.73 -11.34
CA LEU A 225 -3.62 -3.61 -12.64
C LEU A 225 -2.18 -3.09 -12.45
N PRO A 226 -1.18 -3.97 -12.35
CA PRO A 226 0.20 -3.60 -12.02
C PRO A 226 0.85 -2.66 -13.04
N GLY A 227 0.42 -2.69 -14.31
CA GLY A 227 0.96 -1.84 -15.37
C GLY A 227 0.75 -0.34 -15.13
N GLY A 228 -0.36 0.03 -14.48
CA GLY A 228 -0.69 1.42 -14.12
C GLY A 228 -0.72 1.70 -12.62
N LYS A 229 -0.40 0.70 -11.79
CA LYS A 229 -0.54 0.76 -10.32
C LYS A 229 -1.92 1.32 -9.93
N VAL A 230 -2.96 0.74 -10.50
CA VAL A 230 -4.35 1.17 -10.34
C VAL A 230 -5.21 -0.02 -9.96
N TYR A 231 -6.16 0.23 -9.05
CA TYR A 231 -7.15 -0.74 -8.63
C TYR A 231 -8.43 -0.53 -9.42
N LEU A 232 -9.18 -1.60 -9.61
CA LEU A 232 -10.49 -1.55 -10.23
C LEU A 232 -11.51 -2.17 -9.27
N GLN A 233 -12.60 -1.43 -9.02
CA GLN A 233 -13.71 -1.86 -8.19
C GLN A 233 -14.99 -1.88 -9.03
N PHE A 234 -15.69 -3.01 -8.98
CA PHE A 234 -17.04 -3.17 -9.50
C PHE A 234 -18.03 -2.97 -8.35
N TRP A 235 -19.00 -2.08 -8.54
CA TRP A 235 -19.98 -1.74 -7.49
C TRP A 235 -21.25 -2.60 -7.51
N GLY A 236 -21.22 -3.70 -8.24
CA GLY A 236 -22.32 -4.66 -8.34
C GLY A 236 -22.03 -6.02 -7.74
N SER A 237 -23.08 -6.82 -7.63
CA SER A 237 -23.04 -8.23 -7.26
C SER A 237 -24.15 -8.99 -7.98
N ASP A 238 -24.17 -10.32 -7.87
CA ASP A 238 -25.26 -11.14 -8.41
C ASP A 238 -26.63 -10.83 -7.76
N THR A 239 -26.66 -10.22 -6.57
CA THR A 239 -27.89 -9.88 -5.83
C THR A 239 -28.27 -8.40 -5.90
N GLY A 240 -27.49 -7.58 -6.60
CA GLY A 240 -27.74 -6.15 -6.75
C GLY A 240 -26.52 -5.29 -6.47
N GLU A 241 -26.77 -3.99 -6.35
CA GLU A 241 -25.74 -2.97 -6.15
C GLU A 241 -25.29 -2.83 -4.70
N MET A 242 -24.02 -2.48 -4.50
CA MET A 242 -23.48 -2.12 -3.20
C MET A 242 -24.12 -0.80 -2.72
N ALA A 243 -24.41 -0.68 -1.43
CA ALA A 243 -24.99 0.53 -0.87
C ALA A 243 -23.99 1.71 -0.95
N GLU A 244 -24.47 2.90 -1.30
CA GLU A 244 -23.61 4.10 -1.45
C GLU A 244 -22.75 4.42 -0.22
N ALA A 245 -23.26 4.18 0.99
CA ALA A 245 -22.50 4.40 2.22
C ALA A 245 -21.26 3.49 2.32
N ASP A 246 -21.35 2.25 1.85
CA ASP A 246 -20.23 1.31 1.82
C ASP A 246 -19.23 1.69 0.73
N ARG A 247 -19.72 2.11 -0.45
CA ARG A 247 -18.88 2.63 -1.54
C ARG A 247 -18.06 3.84 -1.09
N GLU A 248 -18.70 4.78 -0.41
CA GLU A 248 -18.04 5.99 0.08
C GLU A 248 -16.98 5.69 1.15
N THR A 249 -17.23 4.70 2.00
CA THR A 249 -16.25 4.21 2.98
C THR A 249 -15.01 3.67 2.26
N ILE A 250 -15.21 2.88 1.21
CA ILE A 250 -14.11 2.36 0.39
C ILE A 250 -13.37 3.51 -0.32
N ARG A 251 -14.07 4.40 -1.02
CA ARG A 251 -13.47 5.57 -1.70
C ARG A 251 -12.61 6.40 -0.76
N THR A 252 -13.10 6.66 0.45
CA THR A 252 -12.36 7.39 1.48
C THR A 252 -11.00 6.75 1.78
N VAL A 253 -10.94 5.41 1.85
CA VAL A 253 -9.66 4.69 2.05
C VAL A 253 -8.72 4.93 0.87
N TYR A 254 -9.21 4.83 -0.36
CA TYR A 254 -8.40 5.10 -1.56
C TYR A 254 -7.86 6.53 -1.58
N GLU A 255 -8.70 7.51 -1.27
CA GLU A 255 -8.33 8.93 -1.23
C GLU A 255 -7.29 9.24 -0.14
N GLN A 256 -7.52 8.77 1.09
CA GLN A 256 -6.60 8.94 2.22
C GLN A 256 -5.21 8.35 1.95
N HIS A 257 -5.17 7.25 1.20
CA HIS A 257 -3.93 6.57 0.86
C HIS A 257 -3.36 6.96 -0.51
N HIS A 258 -4.03 7.86 -1.25
CA HIS A 258 -3.64 8.30 -2.60
C HIS A 258 -3.47 7.13 -3.59
N PHE A 259 -4.37 6.15 -3.49
CA PHE A 259 -4.42 5.04 -4.43
C PHE A 259 -5.29 5.39 -5.64
N ASN A 260 -4.83 5.00 -6.83
CA ASN A 260 -5.60 5.15 -8.06
C ASN A 260 -6.74 4.14 -8.07
N LEU A 261 -7.95 4.59 -8.37
CA LEU A 261 -9.15 3.77 -8.44
C LEU A 261 -9.85 3.96 -9.78
N ILE A 262 -10.19 2.86 -10.43
CA ILE A 262 -11.15 2.76 -11.54
C ILE A 262 -12.41 2.14 -10.99
N GLU A 263 -13.53 2.82 -11.13
CA GLU A 263 -14.83 2.31 -10.72
C GLU A 263 -15.55 1.76 -11.95
N VAL A 264 -16.36 0.71 -11.79
CA VAL A 264 -17.24 0.17 -12.83
C VAL A 264 -18.62 -0.05 -12.23
N GLU A 265 -19.64 0.53 -12.86
CA GLU A 265 -21.03 0.38 -12.45
C GLU A 265 -21.71 -0.79 -13.17
N PRO A 266 -22.76 -1.43 -12.60
CA PRO A 266 -23.50 -2.49 -13.29
C PRO A 266 -24.09 -2.05 -14.64
N SER A 267 -24.47 -0.78 -14.74
CA SER A 267 -25.00 -0.17 -15.97
C SER A 267 -23.98 0.01 -17.09
N GLU A 268 -22.69 -0.26 -16.82
CA GLU A 268 -21.58 -0.12 -17.77
C GLU A 268 -21.11 -1.48 -18.32
N LEU A 269 -21.61 -2.60 -17.81
CA LEU A 269 -21.15 -3.95 -18.18
C LEU A 269 -21.37 -4.28 -19.67
N ASP A 270 -22.37 -3.67 -20.31
CA ASP A 270 -22.64 -3.82 -21.75
C ASP A 270 -21.76 -2.93 -22.63
N LYS A 271 -20.96 -2.03 -22.03
CA LYS A 271 -20.16 -1.00 -22.70
C LYS A 271 -18.69 -0.98 -22.26
N LEU A 272 -18.18 -2.10 -21.77
CA LEU A 272 -16.79 -2.19 -21.28
C LEU A 272 -15.76 -1.76 -22.34
N ASP A 273 -15.99 -2.10 -23.61
CA ASP A 273 -15.15 -1.68 -24.75
C ASP A 273 -15.07 -0.16 -24.94
N GLU A 274 -16.09 0.59 -24.50
CA GLU A 274 -16.11 2.04 -24.62
C GLU A 274 -15.52 2.73 -23.38
N VAL A 275 -15.75 2.14 -22.22
CA VAL A 275 -15.47 2.73 -20.91
C VAL A 275 -14.06 2.42 -20.42
N LEU A 276 -13.67 1.14 -20.42
CA LEU A 276 -12.40 0.71 -19.84
C LEU A 276 -11.19 1.25 -20.59
N PRO A 277 -11.11 1.24 -21.95
CA PRO A 277 -9.94 1.80 -22.63
C PRO A 277 -9.68 3.27 -22.32
N LYS A 278 -10.74 4.08 -22.13
CA LYS A 278 -10.62 5.50 -21.77
C LYS A 278 -10.10 5.68 -20.35
N ARG A 279 -10.61 4.91 -19.39
CA ARG A 279 -10.18 4.96 -17.98
C ARG A 279 -8.76 4.43 -17.82
N LEU A 280 -8.43 3.29 -18.44
CA LEU A 280 -7.11 2.67 -18.40
C LEU A 280 -6.00 3.55 -18.98
N ARG A 281 -6.30 4.28 -20.07
CA ARG A 281 -5.33 5.19 -20.70
C ARG A 281 -4.85 6.31 -19.76
N GLN A 282 -5.69 6.75 -18.81
CA GLN A 282 -5.30 7.76 -17.81
C GLN A 282 -4.16 7.28 -16.90
N PHE A 283 -3.99 5.96 -16.77
CA PHE A 283 -2.95 5.32 -15.98
C PHE A 283 -1.85 4.69 -16.84
N GLY A 284 -1.77 5.07 -18.13
CA GLY A 284 -0.75 4.57 -19.05
C GLY A 284 -0.95 3.11 -19.48
N ILE A 285 -2.09 2.49 -19.15
CA ILE A 285 -2.43 1.14 -19.57
C ILE A 285 -3.05 1.22 -20.96
N LYS A 286 -2.48 0.48 -21.92
CA LYS A 286 -3.03 0.33 -23.26
C LYS A 286 -3.85 -0.95 -23.32
N ALA A 287 -5.07 -0.82 -23.82
CA ALA A 287 -5.91 -1.92 -24.26
C ALA A 287 -6.02 -1.79 -25.78
N TYR A 288 -5.61 -2.85 -26.50
CA TYR A 288 -5.48 -2.93 -27.97
C TYR A 288 -4.36 -2.08 -28.59
#